data_AF-A0A7W0M7M0-F1
#
_entry.id   AF-A0A7W0M7M0-F1
#
_cell.length_a   1.000
_cell.length_b   1.000
_cell.length_c   1.000
_cell.angle_alpha   90.00
_cell.angle_beta   90.00
_cell.angle_gamma   90.00
#
_symmetry.space_group_name_H-M   'P 1'
#
loop_
_entity.id
_entity.type
_entity.pdbx_description
1 polymer ?
#
loop_
_entity_poly.entity_id
_entity_poly.type
_entity_poly.pdbx_seq_one_letter_code
_entity_poly.pdbx_strand_id
1 'polypeptide(L)'
;MQPEQTRLANEVPAADAPAGTIAASSVRGSRTKWFSSFAAGTLAGFIAFLGIQEFGYFFRLPVHLGPLLDKQELTQEEFKLLTAAAILRDYQNTALQVAILGAAAGGLLGLVEGLARRSLLATVIGCVGGILLGGIAGAVGGIADLYALTWLWGMEFDITFKSMAAHSVAFLLAGIGIALVVGLTRGRLFQTLGVVLAAALLAGLIYPGLAAYLWPIENTNAAVPTVGRGPLMLWTMLPAVLIGLAIARTAPVVAAKPAA
;
A
#
# COMPACT_ATOMS: atom_id res chain seq x y z
N MET A 1 -42.48 -63.03 -34.52
CA MET A 1 -41.46 -62.25 -35.23
C MET A 1 -40.58 -61.58 -34.20
N GLN A 2 -39.28 -61.56 -34.47
CA GLN A 2 -38.18 -61.65 -33.51
C GLN A 2 -37.88 -60.36 -32.70
N PRO A 3 -37.20 -60.51 -31.55
CA PRO A 3 -36.79 -59.44 -30.65
C PRO A 3 -35.46 -58.81 -31.08
N GLU A 4 -35.30 -57.50 -30.94
CA GLU A 4 -33.99 -56.85 -31.09
C GLU A 4 -33.43 -56.50 -29.71
N GLN A 5 -32.61 -57.42 -29.23
CA GLN A 5 -31.68 -57.22 -28.13
C GLN A 5 -30.49 -56.35 -28.60
N THR A 6 -29.74 -55.86 -27.61
CA THR A 6 -28.27 -55.68 -27.64
C THR A 6 -27.71 -54.31 -28.08
N ARG A 7 -27.58 -53.39 -27.11
CA ARG A 7 -26.35 -52.58 -26.95
C ARG A 7 -26.14 -52.14 -25.51
N LEU A 8 -26.00 -53.12 -24.61
CA LEU A 8 -25.36 -52.95 -23.31
C LEU A 8 -23.98 -53.62 -23.42
N ALA A 9 -22.96 -52.88 -23.83
CA ALA A 9 -21.58 -53.33 -23.70
C ALA A 9 -20.62 -52.14 -23.77
N ASN A 10 -19.79 -52.04 -22.72
CA ASN A 10 -18.55 -51.27 -22.59
C ASN A 10 -18.66 -49.85 -22.00
N GLU A 11 -19.33 -49.70 -20.87
CA GLU A 11 -18.78 -48.83 -19.82
C GLU A 11 -17.70 -49.65 -19.10
N VAL A 12 -16.45 -49.48 -19.54
CA VAL A 12 -15.30 -49.90 -18.75
C VAL A 12 -15.32 -49.00 -17.51
N PRO A 13 -15.50 -49.54 -16.28
CA PRO A 13 -15.38 -48.72 -15.09
C PRO A 13 -13.98 -48.12 -15.13
N ALA A 14 -13.91 -46.80 -15.26
CA ALA A 14 -12.66 -46.05 -15.24
C ALA A 14 -11.93 -46.49 -13.97
N ALA A 15 -10.84 -47.23 -14.14
CA ALA A 15 -10.02 -47.71 -13.05
C ALA A 15 -9.75 -46.53 -12.12
N ASP A 16 -10.13 -46.68 -10.85
CA ASP A 16 -9.95 -45.69 -9.80
C ASP A 16 -8.52 -45.15 -9.86
N ALA A 17 -8.37 -43.98 -10.50
CA ALA A 17 -7.10 -43.31 -10.58
C ALA A 17 -6.68 -43.04 -9.13
N PRO A 18 -5.48 -43.46 -8.70
CA PRO A 18 -5.09 -43.38 -7.31
C PRO A 18 -5.23 -41.93 -6.84
N ALA A 19 -6.10 -41.73 -5.85
CA ALA A 19 -6.54 -40.43 -5.33
C ALA A 19 -5.43 -39.56 -4.69
N GLY A 20 -4.15 -39.86 -4.92
CA GLY A 20 -3.03 -39.39 -4.10
C GLY A 20 -2.14 -38.28 -4.70
N THR A 21 -2.12 -38.05 -6.01
CA THR A 21 -0.95 -37.34 -6.61
C THR A 21 -1.17 -35.88 -6.98
N ILE A 22 -2.38 -35.32 -6.85
CA ILE A 22 -2.69 -33.95 -7.33
C ILE A 22 -2.26 -32.85 -6.34
N ALA A 23 -1.98 -33.17 -5.06
CA ALA A 23 -1.82 -32.15 -4.02
C ALA A 23 -0.45 -31.45 -3.96
N ALA A 24 0.64 -32.05 -4.47
CA ALA A 24 1.99 -31.56 -4.17
C ALA A 24 2.45 -30.34 -5.01
N SER A 25 1.98 -30.20 -6.26
CA SER A 25 2.46 -29.16 -7.18
C SER A 25 1.82 -27.78 -6.93
N SER A 26 0.59 -27.74 -6.42
CA SER A 26 -0.15 -26.50 -6.15
C SER A 26 0.40 -25.74 -4.93
N VAL A 27 0.90 -26.46 -3.92
CA VAL A 27 1.41 -25.86 -2.67
C VAL A 27 2.70 -25.07 -2.88
N ARG A 28 3.61 -25.56 -3.74
CA ARG A 28 4.92 -24.92 -3.96
C ARG A 28 4.79 -23.54 -4.64
N GLY A 29 3.85 -23.40 -5.58
CA GLY A 29 3.63 -22.13 -6.29
C GLY A 29 3.07 -21.00 -5.41
N SER A 30 2.28 -21.35 -4.40
CA SER A 30 1.69 -20.38 -3.47
C SER A 30 2.75 -19.74 -2.55
N ARG A 31 3.66 -20.55 -2.00
CA ARG A 31 4.72 -20.08 -1.08
C ARG A 31 5.67 -19.09 -1.74
N THR A 32 6.13 -19.38 -2.96
CA THR A 32 7.06 -18.49 -3.67
C THR A 32 6.44 -17.12 -3.94
N LYS A 33 5.15 -17.08 -4.33
CA LYS A 33 4.45 -15.81 -4.58
C LYS A 33 4.30 -15.00 -3.29
N TRP A 34 3.86 -15.65 -2.21
CA TRP A 34 3.72 -15.02 -0.91
C TRP A 34 5.05 -14.39 -0.44
N PHE A 35 6.14 -15.15 -0.55
CA PHE A 35 7.47 -14.66 -0.21
C PHE A 35 7.92 -13.50 -1.11
N SER A 36 7.72 -13.59 -2.44
CA SER A 36 8.10 -12.50 -3.34
C SER A 36 7.32 -11.21 -3.09
N SER A 37 6.03 -11.29 -2.75
CA SER A 37 5.23 -10.11 -2.45
C SER A 37 5.54 -9.53 -1.08
N PHE A 38 5.85 -10.37 -0.08
CA PHE A 38 6.37 -9.93 1.22
C PHE A 38 7.70 -9.19 1.06
N ALA A 39 8.65 -9.77 0.31
CA ALA A 39 9.94 -9.17 0.04
C ALA A 39 9.80 -7.84 -0.72
N ALA A 40 8.90 -7.78 -1.71
CA ALA A 40 8.60 -6.55 -2.45
C ALA A 40 8.02 -5.46 -1.55
N GLY A 41 7.04 -5.81 -0.70
CA GLY A 41 6.47 -4.86 0.26
C GLY A 41 7.50 -4.34 1.27
N THR A 42 8.36 -5.23 1.78
CA THR A 42 9.45 -4.85 2.70
C THR A 42 10.46 -3.92 2.02
N LEU A 43 10.90 -4.27 0.82
CA LEU A 43 11.85 -3.45 0.06
C LEU A 43 11.22 -2.10 -0.32
N ALA A 44 9.93 -2.07 -0.67
CA ALA A 44 9.21 -0.84 -0.95
C ALA A 44 9.11 0.08 0.26
N GLY A 45 8.74 -0.46 1.43
CA GLY A 45 8.75 0.30 2.68
C GLY A 45 10.14 0.86 2.99
N PHE A 46 11.21 0.12 2.66
CA PHE A 46 12.59 0.53 2.93
C PHE A 46 13.02 1.67 2.00
N ILE A 47 12.74 1.52 0.71
CA ILE A 47 13.02 2.56 -0.29
C ILE A 47 12.21 3.82 0.04
N ALA A 48 10.95 3.67 0.43
CA ALA A 48 10.12 4.80 0.86
C ALA A 48 10.70 5.49 2.11
N PHE A 49 11.15 4.72 3.10
CA PHE A 49 11.81 5.24 4.29
C PHE A 49 13.05 6.07 3.93
N LEU A 50 13.94 5.53 3.11
CA LEU A 50 15.14 6.23 2.65
C LEU A 50 14.79 7.48 1.83
N GLY A 51 13.81 7.37 0.93
CA GLY A 51 13.34 8.49 0.11
C GLY A 51 12.75 9.62 0.96
N ILE A 52 11.98 9.30 2.00
CA ILE A 52 11.43 10.30 2.92
C ILE A 52 12.53 10.92 3.79
N GLN A 53 13.53 10.16 4.23
CA GLN A 53 14.68 10.72 4.95
C GLN A 53 15.45 11.74 4.11
N GLU A 54 15.63 11.46 2.82
CA GLU A 54 16.39 12.33 1.91
C GLU A 54 15.56 13.53 1.40
N PHE A 55 14.30 13.30 1.03
CA PHE A 55 13.48 14.26 0.29
C PHE A 55 12.22 14.72 1.02
N GLY A 56 11.91 14.18 2.21
CA GLY A 56 10.63 14.39 2.89
C GLY A 56 10.37 15.83 3.31
N TYR A 57 11.41 16.65 3.48
CA TYR A 57 11.32 18.06 3.87
C TYR A 57 11.84 18.99 2.78
N PHE A 58 11.45 18.72 1.55
CA PHE A 58 11.86 19.50 0.39
C PHE A 58 11.30 20.94 0.45
N PHE A 59 10.05 21.09 0.86
CA PHE A 59 9.39 22.39 0.95
C PHE A 59 9.74 23.07 2.27
N ARG A 60 10.26 24.30 2.17
CA ARG A 60 10.69 25.14 3.30
C ARG A 60 9.78 26.35 3.41
N LEU A 61 9.80 26.99 4.59
CA LEU A 61 9.16 28.30 4.73
C LEU A 61 9.82 29.32 3.79
N PRO A 62 9.06 30.25 3.20
CA PRO A 62 9.62 31.37 2.44
C PRO A 62 10.69 32.11 3.24
N VAL A 63 11.80 32.46 2.58
CA VAL A 63 12.99 33.05 3.24
C VAL A 63 12.65 34.32 4.02
N HIS A 64 11.72 35.14 3.52
CA HIS A 64 11.29 36.37 4.18
C HIS A 64 10.51 36.15 5.50
N LEU A 65 10.00 34.93 5.75
CA LEU A 65 9.37 34.56 7.01
C LEU A 65 10.37 33.99 8.03
N GLY A 66 11.60 33.70 7.62
CA GLY A 66 12.66 33.20 8.49
C GLY A 66 12.86 34.08 9.73
N PRO A 67 13.04 35.41 9.59
CA PRO A 67 13.21 36.31 10.73
C PRO A 67 12.02 36.33 11.71
N LEU A 68 10.82 35.93 11.29
CA LEU A 68 9.66 35.85 12.18
C LEU A 68 9.76 34.68 13.16
N LEU A 69 10.51 33.62 12.83
CA LEU A 69 10.73 32.48 13.72
C LEU A 69 11.60 32.84 14.92
N ASP A 70 12.46 33.86 14.78
CA ASP A 70 13.39 34.31 15.82
C ASP A 70 12.78 35.42 16.72
N LYS A 71 11.61 35.95 16.37
CA LYS A 71 10.93 36.99 17.15
C LYS A 71 10.30 36.38 18.41
N GLN A 72 10.57 36.99 19.56
CA GLN A 72 9.95 36.61 20.82
C GLN A 72 8.45 36.96 20.88
N GLU A 73 8.06 38.07 20.25
CA GLU A 73 6.67 38.52 20.16
C GLU A 73 6.31 38.77 18.69
N LEU A 74 5.27 38.09 18.22
CA LEU A 74 4.72 38.25 16.88
C LEU A 74 3.45 39.10 16.96
N THR A 75 3.30 40.01 16.00
CA THR A 75 2.01 40.67 15.81
C THR A 75 0.96 39.64 15.34
N GLN A 76 -0.32 39.94 15.55
CA GLN A 76 -1.42 39.06 15.12
C GLN A 76 -1.39 38.76 13.61
N GLU A 77 -0.99 39.73 12.79
CA GLU A 77 -0.86 39.55 11.34
C GLU A 77 0.33 38.67 10.97
N GLU A 78 1.49 38.88 11.60
CA GLU A 78 2.67 38.03 11.39
C GLU A 78 2.41 36.59 11.82
N PHE A 79 1.71 36.39 12.95
CA PHE A 79 1.32 35.07 13.41
C PHE A 79 0.41 34.35 12.41
N LYS A 80 -0.61 35.04 11.88
CA LYS A 80 -1.51 34.49 10.85
C LYS A 80 -0.74 34.12 9.58
N LEU A 81 0.14 35.00 9.12
CA LEU A 81 0.95 34.79 7.92
C LEU A 81 1.90 33.59 8.09
N LEU A 82 2.61 33.52 9.22
CA LEU A 82 3.53 32.43 9.53
C LEU A 82 2.79 31.09 9.64
N THR A 83 1.63 31.08 10.30
CA THR A 83 0.79 29.89 10.45
C THR A 83 0.28 29.39 9.11
N ALA A 84 -0.24 30.28 8.24
CA ALA A 84 -0.71 29.91 6.92
C ALA A 84 0.42 29.32 6.04
N ALA A 85 1.61 29.92 6.09
CA ALA A 85 2.78 29.41 5.38
C ALA A 85 3.26 28.05 5.91
N ALA A 86 3.24 27.85 7.23
CA ALA A 86 3.58 26.57 7.86
C ALA A 86 2.59 25.47 7.44
N ILE A 87 1.29 25.76 7.48
CA ILE A 87 0.25 24.83 7.04
C ILE A 87 0.47 24.42 5.57
N LEU A 88 0.69 25.38 4.67
CA LEU A 88 0.92 25.07 3.25
C LEU A 88 2.18 24.21 3.04
N ARG A 89 3.27 24.54 3.73
CA ARG A 89 4.50 23.74 3.72
C ARG A 89 4.23 22.30 4.18
N ASP A 90 3.48 22.12 5.26
CA ASP A 90 3.17 20.81 5.82
C ASP A 90 2.28 20.00 4.88
N TYR A 91 1.30 20.62 4.21
CA TYR A 91 0.53 19.99 3.12
C TYR A 91 1.43 19.46 2.01
N GLN A 92 2.37 20.28 1.53
CA GLN A 92 3.25 19.90 0.43
C GLN A 92 4.22 18.78 0.82
N ASN A 93 4.82 18.86 2.01
CA ASN A 93 5.73 17.83 2.50
C ASN A 93 5.01 16.51 2.77
N THR A 94 3.86 16.52 3.44
CA THR A 94 3.07 15.29 3.66
C THR A 94 2.61 14.68 2.33
N ALA A 95 2.15 15.48 1.38
CA ALA A 95 1.82 15.00 0.04
C ALA A 95 3.02 14.32 -0.63
N LEU A 96 4.20 14.96 -0.60
CA LEU A 96 5.42 14.38 -1.16
C LEU A 96 5.82 13.07 -0.47
N GLN A 97 5.75 13.01 0.86
CA GLN A 97 6.14 11.84 1.64
C GLN A 97 5.24 10.63 1.34
N VAL A 98 3.92 10.85 1.30
CA VAL A 98 2.97 9.78 0.96
C VAL A 98 3.06 9.42 -0.53
N ALA A 99 3.39 10.37 -1.41
CA ALA A 99 3.70 10.10 -2.81
C ALA A 99 4.94 9.21 -2.96
N ILE A 100 6.01 9.46 -2.20
CA ILE A 100 7.21 8.61 -2.20
C ILE A 100 6.86 7.18 -1.77
N LEU A 101 6.05 7.01 -0.71
CA LEU A 101 5.55 5.70 -0.27
C LEU A 101 4.73 5.02 -1.37
N GLY A 102 3.74 5.71 -1.93
CA GLY A 102 2.88 5.19 -2.98
C GLY A 102 3.66 4.80 -4.24
N ALA A 103 4.63 5.62 -4.66
CA ALA A 103 5.47 5.37 -5.82
C ALA A 103 6.38 4.15 -5.61
N ALA A 104 7.04 4.04 -4.45
CA ALA A 104 7.91 2.91 -4.13
C ALA A 104 7.11 1.59 -4.07
N ALA A 105 5.98 1.60 -3.37
CA ALA A 105 5.10 0.43 -3.25
C ALA A 105 4.47 0.04 -4.60
N GLY A 106 3.90 0.99 -5.32
CA GLY A 106 3.31 0.76 -6.64
C GLY A 106 4.34 0.23 -7.64
N GLY A 107 5.54 0.84 -7.69
CA GLY A 107 6.61 0.43 -8.58
C GLY A 107 7.09 -1.00 -8.34
N LEU A 108 7.43 -1.35 -7.10
CA LEU A 108 7.95 -2.69 -6.78
C LEU A 108 6.89 -3.78 -6.87
N LEU A 109 5.65 -3.51 -6.44
CA LEU A 109 4.57 -4.49 -6.54
C LEU A 109 4.15 -4.70 -8.00
N GLY A 110 4.10 -3.62 -8.79
CA GLY A 110 3.88 -3.71 -10.24
C GLY A 110 5.01 -4.43 -10.97
N LEU A 111 6.27 -4.19 -10.59
CA LEU A 111 7.44 -4.89 -11.12
C LEU A 111 7.34 -6.40 -10.87
N VAL A 112 7.11 -6.81 -9.63
CA VAL A 112 6.98 -8.23 -9.25
C VAL A 112 5.82 -8.89 -9.97
N GLU A 113 4.70 -8.19 -10.14
CA GLU A 113 3.56 -8.72 -10.90
C GLU A 113 3.90 -8.94 -12.38
N GLY A 114 4.59 -7.99 -13.01
CA GLY A 114 5.03 -8.15 -14.40
C GLY A 114 6.04 -9.28 -14.56
N LEU A 115 7.00 -9.40 -13.62
CA LEU A 115 7.98 -10.51 -13.61
C LEU A 115 7.29 -11.86 -13.44
N ALA A 116 6.26 -11.96 -12.58
CA ALA A 116 5.48 -13.18 -12.40
C ALA A 116 4.77 -13.63 -13.69
N ARG A 117 4.47 -12.68 -14.61
CA ARG A 117 3.90 -12.95 -15.94
C ARG A 117 4.93 -13.33 -16.99
N ARG A 118 6.23 -13.21 -16.68
CA ARG A 118 7.33 -13.44 -17.63
C ARG A 118 7.22 -12.58 -18.89
N SER A 119 6.69 -11.36 -18.76
CA SER A 119 6.53 -10.43 -19.87
C SER A 119 7.23 -9.12 -19.56
N LEU A 120 8.25 -8.78 -20.35
CA LEU A 120 9.01 -7.54 -20.20
C LEU A 120 8.09 -6.32 -20.30
N LEU A 121 7.14 -6.34 -21.24
CA LEU A 121 6.17 -5.26 -21.39
C LEU A 121 5.30 -5.11 -20.13
N ALA A 122 4.81 -6.21 -19.55
CA ALA A 122 4.05 -6.16 -18.32
C ALA A 122 4.89 -5.68 -17.12
N THR A 123 6.17 -6.05 -17.06
CA THR A 123 7.13 -5.57 -16.06
C THR A 123 7.35 -4.07 -16.15
N VAL A 124 7.56 -3.53 -17.35
CA VAL A 124 7.75 -2.09 -17.56
C VAL A 124 6.48 -1.32 -17.25
N ILE A 125 5.33 -1.76 -17.79
CA ILE A 125 4.03 -1.12 -17.53
C ILE A 125 3.68 -1.17 -16.04
N GLY A 126 3.87 -2.32 -15.40
CA GLY A 126 3.61 -2.49 -13.98
C GLY A 126 4.49 -1.59 -13.12
N CYS A 127 5.79 -1.52 -13.41
CA CYS A 127 6.73 -0.68 -12.66
C CYS A 127 6.45 0.81 -12.87
N VAL A 128 6.43 1.29 -14.12
CA VAL A 128 6.25 2.71 -14.44
C VAL A 128 4.84 3.18 -14.07
N GLY A 129 3.82 2.42 -14.45
CA GLY A 129 2.43 2.70 -14.07
C GLY A 129 2.26 2.69 -12.55
N GLY A 130 2.93 1.76 -11.87
CA GLY A 130 3.01 1.64 -10.42
C GLY A 130 3.55 2.90 -9.75
N ILE A 131 4.70 3.38 -10.22
CA ILE A 131 5.34 4.61 -9.72
C ILE A 131 4.41 5.80 -9.91
N LEU A 132 3.85 5.98 -11.11
CA LEU A 132 3.03 7.15 -11.43
C LEU A 132 1.69 7.14 -10.69
N LEU A 133 0.91 6.06 -10.81
CA LEU A 133 -0.41 5.99 -10.18
C LEU A 133 -0.31 5.86 -8.66
N GLY A 134 0.66 5.11 -8.16
CA GLY A 134 0.96 5.05 -6.73
C GLY A 134 1.41 6.39 -6.17
N GLY A 135 2.31 7.10 -6.88
CA GLY A 135 2.80 8.41 -6.48
C GLY A 135 1.72 9.49 -6.48
N ILE A 136 0.93 9.58 -7.56
CA ILE A 136 -0.18 10.54 -7.66
C ILE A 136 -1.24 10.27 -6.58
N ALA A 137 -1.68 9.01 -6.45
CA ALA A 137 -2.68 8.65 -5.46
C ALA A 137 -2.16 8.82 -4.03
N GLY A 138 -0.87 8.56 -3.80
CA GLY A 138 -0.18 8.86 -2.55
C GLY A 138 -0.13 10.36 -2.24
N ALA A 139 0.17 11.21 -3.23
CA ALA A 139 0.15 12.66 -3.04
C ALA A 139 -1.23 13.16 -2.61
N VAL A 140 -2.29 12.70 -3.30
CA VAL A 140 -3.68 13.00 -2.93
C VAL A 140 -3.98 12.44 -1.54
N GLY A 141 -3.49 11.24 -1.21
CA GLY A 141 -3.57 10.63 0.11
C GLY A 141 -3.00 11.52 1.20
N GLY A 142 -1.80 12.08 1.01
CA GLY A 142 -1.18 12.97 2.00
C GLY A 142 -1.91 14.29 2.18
N ILE A 143 -2.47 14.86 1.12
CA ILE A 143 -3.32 16.06 1.24
C ILE A 143 -4.59 15.72 2.03
N ALA A 144 -5.23 14.60 1.70
CA ALA A 144 -6.46 14.15 2.34
C ALA A 144 -6.24 13.76 3.80
N ASP A 145 -5.07 13.23 4.16
CA ASP A 145 -4.66 12.92 5.53
C ASP A 145 -4.67 14.17 6.42
N LEU A 146 -3.95 15.22 5.99
CA LEU A 146 -3.95 16.49 6.71
C LEU A 146 -5.32 17.16 6.73
N TYR A 147 -6.05 17.11 5.62
CA TYR A 147 -7.43 17.61 5.60
C TYR A 147 -8.32 16.86 6.61
N ALA A 148 -8.25 15.52 6.64
CA ALA A 148 -8.99 14.70 7.60
C ALA A 148 -8.59 15.05 9.04
N LEU A 149 -7.30 15.20 9.32
CA LEU A 149 -6.81 15.57 10.64
C LEU A 149 -7.33 16.95 11.06
N THR A 150 -7.21 17.97 10.21
CA THR A 150 -7.72 19.33 10.50
C THR A 150 -9.23 19.35 10.72
N TRP A 151 -9.99 18.59 9.93
CA TRP A 151 -11.43 18.45 10.10
C TRP A 151 -11.79 17.74 11.42
N LEU A 152 -11.08 16.64 11.74
CA LEU A 152 -11.27 15.87 12.95
C LEU A 152 -10.91 16.64 14.23
N TRP A 153 -10.00 17.62 14.16
CA TRP A 153 -9.64 18.46 15.30
C TRP A 153 -10.82 19.27 15.84
N GLY A 154 -11.81 19.59 15.02
CA GLY A 154 -13.05 20.24 15.46
C GLY A 154 -14.02 19.32 16.22
N MET A 155 -13.73 18.03 16.35
CA MET A 155 -14.60 17.04 16.99
C MET A 155 -14.02 16.51 18.31
N GLU A 156 -14.89 16.08 19.23
CA GLU A 156 -14.53 15.56 20.57
C GLU A 156 -14.06 14.10 20.57
N PHE A 157 -13.25 13.70 19.59
CA PHE A 157 -12.60 12.38 19.58
C PHE A 157 -11.23 12.42 20.25
N ASP A 158 -10.78 11.26 20.76
CA ASP A 158 -9.42 11.11 21.27
C ASP A 158 -8.39 11.26 20.14
N ILE A 159 -7.19 11.72 20.48
CA ILE A 159 -6.12 12.00 19.51
C ILE A 159 -5.72 10.75 18.71
N THR A 160 -5.78 9.57 19.34
CA THR A 160 -5.39 8.31 18.73
C THR A 160 -6.38 7.91 17.64
N PHE A 161 -7.68 8.01 17.91
CA PHE A 161 -8.73 7.78 16.91
C PHE A 161 -8.61 8.74 15.73
N LYS A 162 -8.35 10.03 15.98
CA LYS A 162 -8.16 11.03 14.93
C LYS A 162 -6.98 10.66 14.02
N SER A 163 -5.86 10.26 14.62
CA SER A 163 -4.68 9.78 13.90
C SER A 163 -4.97 8.50 13.09
N MET A 164 -5.63 7.51 13.68
CA MET A 164 -6.03 6.28 12.99
C MET A 164 -6.89 6.56 11.76
N ALA A 165 -7.88 7.46 11.89
CA ALA A 165 -8.75 7.84 10.78
C ALA A 165 -7.98 8.57 9.67
N ALA A 166 -7.12 9.52 10.03
CA ALA A 166 -6.32 10.28 9.07
C ALA A 166 -5.38 9.36 8.27
N HIS A 167 -4.56 8.53 8.95
CA HIS A 167 -3.66 7.60 8.27
C HIS A 167 -4.41 6.55 7.43
N SER A 168 -5.60 6.12 7.87
CA SER A 168 -6.45 5.22 7.08
C SER A 168 -6.84 5.87 5.75
N VAL A 169 -7.21 7.15 5.74
CA VAL A 169 -7.49 7.90 4.51
C VAL A 169 -6.25 7.96 3.62
N ALA A 170 -5.09 8.30 4.18
CA ALA A 170 -3.83 8.39 3.46
C ALA A 170 -3.49 7.07 2.74
N PHE A 171 -3.50 5.97 3.49
CA PHE A 171 -3.14 4.66 2.98
C PHE A 171 -4.19 4.09 2.02
N LEU A 172 -5.49 4.35 2.25
CA LEU A 172 -6.54 3.92 1.33
C LEU A 172 -6.35 4.55 -0.05
N LEU A 173 -6.11 5.87 -0.10
CA LEU A 173 -5.90 6.59 -1.35
C LEU A 173 -4.63 6.12 -2.07
N ALA A 174 -3.51 5.96 -1.36
CA ALA A 174 -2.30 5.35 -1.93
C ALA A 174 -2.58 3.93 -2.45
N GLY A 175 -3.35 3.14 -1.69
CA GLY A 175 -3.78 1.78 -2.03
C GLY A 175 -4.61 1.72 -3.31
N ILE A 176 -5.48 2.70 -3.59
CA ILE A 176 -6.24 2.78 -4.86
C ILE A 176 -5.28 2.82 -6.05
N GLY A 177 -4.26 3.68 -6.01
CA GLY A 177 -3.27 3.80 -7.09
C GLY A 177 -2.54 2.47 -7.36
N ILE A 178 -2.09 1.81 -6.30
CA ILE A 178 -1.42 0.50 -6.36
C ILE A 178 -2.37 -0.57 -6.92
N ALA A 179 -3.61 -0.61 -6.41
CA ALA A 179 -4.60 -1.59 -6.83
C ALA A 179 -5.03 -1.43 -8.28
N LEU A 180 -5.10 -0.20 -8.80
CA LEU A 180 -5.40 0.05 -10.21
C LEU A 180 -4.34 -0.59 -11.11
N VAL A 181 -3.05 -0.36 -10.83
CA VAL A 181 -1.95 -0.90 -11.64
C VAL A 181 -1.90 -2.42 -11.56
N VAL A 182 -1.86 -2.96 -10.35
CA VAL A 182 -1.76 -4.41 -10.12
C VAL A 182 -3.03 -5.13 -10.57
N GLY A 183 -4.20 -4.53 -10.34
CA GLY A 183 -5.49 -5.09 -10.71
C GLY A 183 -5.74 -5.11 -12.21
N LEU A 184 -5.42 -4.02 -12.91
CA LEU A 184 -5.53 -3.94 -14.38
C LEU A 184 -4.55 -4.88 -15.06
N THR A 185 -3.30 -4.91 -14.61
CA THR A 185 -2.32 -5.89 -15.12
C THR A 185 -2.82 -7.32 -14.89
N ARG A 186 -3.54 -7.59 -13.79
CA ARG A 186 -4.13 -8.90 -13.50
C ARG A 186 -5.42 -9.27 -14.23
N GLY A 187 -6.12 -8.31 -14.81
CA GLY A 187 -7.52 -8.52 -15.22
C GLY A 187 -8.42 -8.87 -14.04
N ARG A 188 -8.06 -8.45 -12.81
CA ARG A 188 -8.78 -8.74 -11.55
C ARG A 188 -8.88 -7.47 -10.70
N LEU A 189 -9.30 -6.38 -11.33
CA LEU A 189 -9.30 -5.06 -10.70
C LEU A 189 -10.09 -5.04 -9.39
N PHE A 190 -11.37 -5.44 -9.41
CA PHE A 190 -12.23 -5.36 -8.22
C PHE A 190 -11.76 -6.24 -7.05
N GLN A 191 -11.27 -7.45 -7.34
CA GLN A 191 -10.72 -8.32 -6.31
C GLN A 191 -9.44 -7.74 -5.70
N THR A 192 -8.56 -7.20 -6.55
CA THR A 192 -7.30 -6.58 -6.10
C THR A 192 -7.59 -5.31 -5.28
N LEU A 193 -8.53 -4.48 -5.74
CA LEU A 193 -8.97 -3.28 -5.04
C LEU A 193 -9.51 -3.63 -3.66
N GLY A 194 -10.42 -4.60 -3.55
CA GLY A 194 -10.99 -5.01 -2.26
C GLY A 194 -9.92 -5.42 -1.24
N VAL A 195 -8.96 -6.27 -1.62
CA VAL A 195 -7.92 -6.74 -0.68
C VAL A 195 -6.90 -5.67 -0.34
N VAL A 196 -6.55 -4.79 -1.29
CA VAL A 196 -5.58 -3.71 -1.07
C VAL A 196 -6.17 -2.65 -0.16
N LEU A 197 -7.45 -2.27 -0.37
CA LEU A 197 -8.13 -1.31 0.50
C LEU A 197 -8.29 -1.85 1.92
N ALA A 198 -8.64 -3.14 2.08
CA ALA A 198 -8.70 -3.77 3.40
C ALA A 198 -7.33 -3.75 4.11
N ALA A 199 -6.24 -4.05 3.39
CA ALA A 199 -4.89 -4.01 3.94
C ALA A 199 -4.43 -2.59 4.31
N ALA A 200 -4.73 -1.61 3.46
CA ALA A 200 -4.43 -0.20 3.69
C ALA A 200 -5.19 0.37 4.91
N LEU A 201 -6.49 0.07 5.01
CA LEU A 201 -7.31 0.43 6.17
C LEU A 201 -6.75 -0.21 7.44
N LEU A 202 -6.42 -1.51 7.40
CA LEU A 202 -5.84 -2.21 8.54
C LEU A 202 -4.51 -1.58 8.97
N ALA A 203 -3.66 -1.17 8.02
CA ALA A 203 -2.41 -0.48 8.31
C ALA A 203 -2.67 0.85 9.04
N GLY A 204 -3.63 1.65 8.58
CA GLY A 204 -3.97 2.95 9.16
C GLY A 204 -4.57 2.82 10.56
N LEU A 205 -5.40 1.80 10.79
CA LEU A 205 -6.00 1.51 12.10
C LEU A 205 -4.97 1.00 13.11
N ILE A 206 -4.03 0.15 12.70
CA ILE A 206 -3.05 -0.46 13.62
C ILE A 206 -1.88 0.48 13.91
N TYR A 207 -1.45 1.27 12.92
CA TYR A 207 -0.21 2.03 13.00
C TYR A 207 -0.09 2.89 14.27
N PRO A 208 -1.03 3.80 14.62
CA PRO A 208 -0.85 4.70 15.76
C PRO A 208 -0.71 3.97 17.08
N GLY A 209 -1.54 2.95 17.31
CA GLY A 209 -1.48 2.15 18.54
C GLY A 209 -0.18 1.35 18.64
N LEU A 210 0.26 0.74 17.53
CA LEU A 210 1.51 -0.02 17.50
C LEU A 210 2.73 0.90 17.68
N ALA A 211 2.73 2.07 17.03
CA ALA A 211 3.81 3.04 17.15
C ALA A 211 3.88 3.62 18.57
N ALA A 212 2.74 3.99 19.17
CA ALA A 212 2.69 4.51 20.54
C ALA A 212 3.16 3.47 21.57
N TYR A 213 2.89 2.18 21.34
CA TYR A 213 3.37 1.09 22.20
C TYR A 213 4.89 0.91 22.11
N LEU A 214 5.45 0.95 20.89
CA LEU A 214 6.88 0.72 20.67
C LEU A 214 7.74 1.95 20.99
N TRP A 215 7.20 3.16 20.79
CA TRP A 215 7.89 4.45 20.98
C TRP A 215 7.03 5.44 21.77
N PRO A 216 6.80 5.20 23.09
CA PRO A 216 5.87 6.01 23.90
C PRO A 216 6.30 7.47 24.12
N ILE A 217 7.56 7.80 23.79
CA ILE A 217 8.12 9.16 23.95
C ILE A 217 7.96 9.98 22.66
N GLU A 218 7.68 9.33 21.52
CA GLU A 218 7.61 9.98 20.22
C GLU A 218 6.18 10.41 19.87
N ASN A 219 6.02 11.50 19.11
CA ASN A 219 4.70 11.95 18.66
C ASN A 219 4.25 11.12 17.45
N THR A 220 3.48 10.07 17.71
CA THR A 220 2.92 9.16 16.70
C THR A 220 1.60 9.63 16.09
N ASN A 221 1.11 10.81 16.50
CA ASN A 221 -0.16 11.39 16.03
C ASN A 221 0.01 12.40 14.90
N ALA A 222 1.24 12.65 14.46
CA ALA A 222 1.51 13.47 13.29
C ALA A 222 1.10 12.74 12.00
N ALA A 223 0.60 13.50 11.01
CA ALA A 223 0.21 12.99 9.69
C ALA A 223 1.29 12.11 9.03
N VAL A 224 2.55 12.52 9.16
CA VAL A 224 3.71 11.65 8.96
C VAL A 224 4.63 11.77 10.18
N PRO A 225 5.18 10.66 10.70
CA PRO A 225 6.06 10.72 11.87
C PRO A 225 7.35 11.46 11.52
N THR A 226 7.54 12.62 12.14
CA THR A 226 8.69 13.50 11.87
C THR A 226 9.83 13.31 12.87
N VAL A 227 9.50 12.83 14.07
CA VAL A 227 10.45 12.57 15.15
C VAL A 227 10.74 11.08 15.16
N GLY A 228 12.04 10.73 15.14
CA GLY A 228 12.51 9.36 15.25
C GLY A 228 12.48 8.55 13.96
N ARG A 229 13.52 7.72 13.77
CA ARG A 229 13.61 6.82 12.61
C ARG A 229 12.69 5.60 12.75
N GLY A 230 12.35 5.21 13.97
CA GLY A 230 11.57 4.02 14.30
C GLY A 230 10.13 4.10 13.77
N PRO A 231 9.30 5.04 14.27
CA PRO A 231 7.92 5.19 13.81
C PRO A 231 7.82 5.47 12.32
N LEU A 232 8.72 6.28 11.75
CA LEU A 232 8.72 6.53 10.31
C LEU A 232 9.00 5.24 9.51
N MET A 233 9.96 4.42 9.93
CA MET A 233 10.22 3.14 9.29
C MET A 233 9.01 2.20 9.42
N LEU A 234 8.35 2.15 10.59
CA LEU A 234 7.12 1.37 10.75
C LEU A 234 6.00 1.90 9.84
N TRP A 235 5.84 3.22 9.76
CA TRP A 235 4.82 3.91 8.98
C TRP A 235 4.94 3.63 7.47
N THR A 236 6.15 3.50 6.94
CA THR A 236 6.36 3.10 5.53
C THR A 236 6.28 1.59 5.33
N MET A 237 6.80 0.79 6.26
CA MET A 237 6.85 -0.67 6.15
C MET A 237 5.47 -1.32 6.26
N LEU A 238 4.70 -0.95 7.28
CA LEU A 238 3.45 -1.60 7.63
C LEU A 238 2.46 -1.63 6.45
N PRO A 239 2.09 -0.49 5.83
CA PRO A 239 1.18 -0.50 4.69
C PRO A 239 1.77 -1.25 3.48
N ALA A 240 3.05 -1.04 3.15
CA ALA A 240 3.66 -1.67 1.98
C ALA A 240 3.71 -3.20 2.09
N VAL A 241 4.07 -3.73 3.26
CA VAL A 241 4.08 -5.17 3.55
C VAL A 241 2.67 -5.75 3.55
N LEU A 242 1.72 -5.13 4.25
CA LEU A 242 0.34 -5.63 4.31
C LEU A 242 -0.31 -5.64 2.91
N ILE A 243 -0.09 -4.61 2.10
CA ILE A 243 -0.57 -4.55 0.71
C ILE A 243 0.08 -5.63 -0.14
N GLY A 244 1.40 -5.83 -0.05
CA GLY A 244 2.10 -6.90 -0.76
C GLY A 244 1.55 -8.28 -0.41
N LEU A 245 1.37 -8.57 0.88
CA LEU A 245 0.78 -9.82 1.35
C LEU A 245 -0.66 -10.01 0.87
N ALA A 246 -1.47 -8.95 0.85
CA ALA A 246 -2.84 -8.99 0.37
C ALA A 246 -2.90 -9.29 -1.14
N ILE A 247 -2.04 -8.67 -1.93
CA ILE A 247 -1.92 -8.92 -3.37
C ILE A 247 -1.52 -10.37 -3.65
N ALA A 248 -0.64 -10.98 -2.85
CA ALA A 248 -0.28 -12.39 -3.06
C ALA A 248 -1.50 -13.34 -3.04
N ARG A 249 -2.54 -13.00 -2.28
CA ARG A 249 -3.78 -13.80 -2.15
C ARG A 249 -4.69 -13.75 -3.37
N THR A 250 -4.56 -12.76 -4.25
CA THR A 250 -5.42 -12.64 -5.44
C THR A 250 -4.84 -13.31 -6.69
N ALA A 251 -3.65 -13.90 -6.57
CA ALA A 251 -3.01 -14.59 -7.68
C ALA A 251 -3.84 -15.80 -8.15
N PRO A 252 -3.95 -16.05 -9.46
CA PRO A 252 -4.64 -17.23 -9.96
C PRO A 252 -3.93 -18.51 -9.52
N VAL A 253 -4.73 -19.51 -9.16
CA VAL A 253 -4.27 -20.90 -9.06
C VAL A 253 -4.01 -21.35 -10.50
N VAL A 254 -2.74 -21.50 -10.86
CA VAL A 254 -2.38 -22.04 -12.17
C VAL A 254 -2.73 -23.52 -12.12
N ALA A 255 -3.77 -23.92 -12.85
CA ALA A 255 -4.08 -25.34 -13.03
C ALA A 255 -2.86 -26.01 -13.66
N ALA A 256 -2.36 -27.09 -13.04
CA ALA A 256 -1.28 -27.86 -13.61
C ALA A 256 -1.73 -28.36 -15.00
N LYS A 257 -0.93 -28.10 -16.04
CA LYS A 257 -1.17 -28.70 -17.35
C LYS A 257 -1.05 -30.22 -17.16
N PRO A 258 -2.04 -31.04 -17.57
CA PRO A 258 -1.92 -32.49 -17.49
C PRO A 258 -0.66 -32.93 -18.26
N ALA A 259 0.13 -33.80 -17.63
CA ALA A 259 1.28 -34.41 -18.30
C ALA A 259 0.75 -35.21 -19.50
N ALA A 260 1.33 -34.97 -20.67
CA ALA A 260 1.05 -35.73 -21.89
C ALA A 260 1.81 -37.06 -21.87
#